data_AF-A0A6S4TPI4-F1
#
_entry.id   AF-A0A6S4TPI4-F1
#
_cell.length_a   1.000
_cell.length_b   1.000
_cell.length_c   1.000
_cell.angle_alpha   90.00
_cell.angle_beta   90.00
_cell.angle_gamma   90.00
#
_symmetry.space_group_name_H-M   'P 1'
#
loop_
_entity.id
_entity.type
_entity.pdbx_description
1 polymer ?
#
loop_
_entity_poly.entity_id
_entity_poly.type
_entity_poly.pdbx_seq_one_letter_code
_entity_poly.pdbx_strand_id
1 'polypeptide(L)'
;MPTIVTHAAVPLCLGLGLGSRIIPPRLLLAGVAIAMLPDADVFAFKLGVAYGHVFGHRGFTHSLLFAFALPTLAMLFHRQLKASAATVWSFLLVSLLSHSLLDSLTTGGKGVGWLWPWRDERFFAPWQVIRVAPFKLEAYLTARGEAVILSELYWVWLPGGCIDAGVDGMAGVGKGAVVVGLERVVGNSVAEQQIKTWTPIFWALAAMFCSERWVS
;
A
#
# COMPACT_ATOMS: atom_id res chain seq x y z
N MET A 1 -10.25 0.08 -7.43
CA MET A 1 -9.34 0.10 -6.27
C MET A 1 -9.68 -1.02 -5.31
N PRO A 2 -8.78 -1.42 -4.41
CA PRO A 2 -9.17 -1.90 -3.08
C PRO A 2 -10.07 -0.87 -2.39
N THR A 3 -10.60 -1.16 -1.22
CA THR A 3 -11.22 -0.14 -0.38
C THR A 3 -10.19 0.94 -0.03
N ILE A 4 -10.66 2.18 0.10
CA ILE A 4 -9.83 3.31 0.55
C ILE A 4 -9.16 2.95 1.89
N VAL A 5 -9.85 2.21 2.75
CA VAL A 5 -9.34 1.75 4.06
C VAL A 5 -8.16 0.79 3.91
N THR A 6 -8.19 -0.12 2.94
CA THR A 6 -7.10 -1.09 2.74
C THR A 6 -5.79 -0.42 2.30
N HIS A 7 -5.83 0.77 1.71
CA HIS A 7 -4.61 1.54 1.44
C HIS A 7 -3.90 2.02 2.72
N ALA A 8 -4.61 2.11 3.85
CA ALA A 8 -4.00 2.36 5.15
C ALA A 8 -3.25 1.14 5.72
N ALA A 9 -3.49 -0.07 5.21
CA ALA A 9 -2.92 -1.29 5.77
C ALA A 9 -1.38 -1.27 5.76
N VAL A 10 -0.78 -0.87 4.64
CA VAL A 10 0.68 -0.85 4.48
C VAL A 10 1.37 0.13 5.43
N PRO A 11 1.00 1.43 5.49
CA PRO A 11 1.61 2.34 6.46
C PRO A 11 1.32 1.94 7.92
N LEU A 12 0.16 1.34 8.21
CA LEU A 12 -0.14 0.83 9.56
C LEU A 12 0.80 -0.32 9.94
N CYS A 13 0.89 -1.38 9.13
CA CYS A 13 1.74 -2.52 9.43
C CYS A 13 3.23 -2.15 9.47
N LEU A 14 3.70 -1.28 8.58
CA LEU A 14 5.08 -0.81 8.59
C LEU A 14 5.37 0.09 9.80
N GLY A 15 4.48 1.04 10.10
CA GLY A 15 4.68 2.00 11.17
C GLY A 15 4.55 1.40 12.57
N LEU A 16 3.64 0.44 12.75
CA LEU A 16 3.52 -0.33 13.99
C LEU A 16 4.75 -1.23 14.16
N GLY A 17 5.14 -1.99 13.12
CA GLY A 17 6.28 -2.90 13.21
C GLY A 17 7.62 -2.21 13.43
N LEU A 18 7.86 -1.06 12.80
CA LEU A 18 9.07 -0.26 13.05
C LEU A 18 9.06 0.46 14.42
N GLY A 19 7.89 0.55 15.04
CA GLY A 19 7.68 1.15 16.35
C GLY A 19 7.75 2.69 16.38
N SER A 20 7.20 3.25 17.46
CA SER A 20 7.04 4.71 17.63
C SER A 20 8.35 5.49 17.78
N ARG A 21 9.49 4.81 17.99
CA ARG A 21 10.82 5.42 18.02
C ARG A 21 11.32 5.80 16.63
N ILE A 22 11.04 4.96 15.62
CA ILE A 22 11.44 5.19 14.24
C ILE A 22 10.35 5.96 13.50
N ILE A 23 9.09 5.54 13.66
CA ILE A 23 7.92 6.15 13.02
C ILE A 23 7.04 6.77 14.11
N PRO A 24 7.22 8.07 14.46
CA PRO A 24 6.38 8.73 15.44
C PRO A 24 4.90 8.68 15.05
N PRO A 25 3.96 8.72 16.00
CA PRO A 25 2.53 8.66 15.71
C PRO A 25 2.05 9.72 14.70
N ARG A 26 2.68 10.90 14.69
CA ARG A 26 2.38 11.95 13.70
C ARG A 26 2.76 11.56 12.28
N LEU A 27 3.92 10.94 12.11
CA LEU A 27 4.37 10.43 10.82
C LEU A 27 3.52 9.25 10.37
N LEU A 28 3.14 8.34 11.29
CA LEU A 28 2.23 7.23 11.01
C LEU A 28 0.88 7.73 10.48
N LEU A 29 0.25 8.67 11.19
CA LEU A 29 -1.02 9.26 10.76
C LEU A 29 -0.89 9.99 9.41
N ALA A 30 0.23 10.68 9.19
CA ALA A 30 0.51 11.31 7.89
C ALA A 30 0.62 10.27 6.77
N GLY A 31 1.32 9.15 7.01
CA GLY A 31 1.43 8.05 6.03
C GLY A 31 0.09 7.40 5.72
N VAL A 32 -0.75 7.15 6.72
CA VAL A 32 -2.11 6.66 6.52
C VAL A 32 -2.94 7.63 5.68
N ALA A 33 -2.94 8.91 6.04
CA ALA A 33 -3.71 9.93 5.32
C ALA A 33 -3.22 10.10 3.87
N ILE A 34 -1.90 10.13 3.67
CA ILE A 34 -1.28 10.27 2.35
C ILE A 34 -1.51 9.02 1.49
N ALA A 35 -1.48 7.82 2.08
CA ALA A 35 -1.81 6.60 1.35
C ALA A 35 -3.26 6.64 0.83
N MET A 36 -4.21 7.18 1.59
CA MET A 36 -5.61 7.27 1.16
C MET A 36 -5.88 8.44 0.20
N LEU A 37 -4.98 9.42 0.12
CA LEU A 37 -5.19 10.69 -0.59
C LEU A 37 -5.44 10.54 -2.11
N PRO A 38 -4.73 9.66 -2.86
CA PRO A 38 -4.92 9.55 -4.31
C PRO A 38 -6.37 9.27 -4.73
N ASP A 39 -7.10 8.45 -3.96
CA ASP A 39 -8.48 8.06 -4.28
C ASP A 39 -9.50 9.18 -4.04
N ALA A 40 -9.10 10.32 -3.46
CA ALA A 40 -9.93 11.52 -3.43
C ALA A 40 -10.22 12.05 -4.86
N ASP A 41 -9.47 11.60 -5.87
CA ASP A 41 -9.73 11.89 -7.28
C ASP A 41 -11.11 11.41 -7.79
N VAL A 42 -11.77 10.47 -7.09
CA VAL A 42 -13.15 10.06 -7.39
C VAL A 42 -14.13 11.24 -7.30
N PHE A 43 -13.83 12.26 -6.49
CA PHE A 43 -14.64 13.48 -6.46
C PHE A 43 -14.62 14.23 -7.79
N ALA A 44 -13.59 14.08 -8.62
CA ALA A 44 -13.53 14.68 -9.95
C ALA A 44 -14.67 14.17 -10.87
N PHE A 45 -15.22 12.98 -10.60
CA PHE A 45 -16.39 12.47 -11.34
C PHE A 45 -17.63 13.32 -11.10
N LYS A 46 -17.80 13.88 -9.91
CA LYS A 46 -18.90 14.82 -9.63
C LYS A 46 -18.74 16.13 -10.38
N LEU A 47 -17.52 16.47 -10.80
CA LEU A 47 -17.19 17.63 -11.63
C LEU A 47 -17.25 17.33 -13.14
N GLY A 48 -17.70 16.13 -13.53
CA GLY A 48 -17.86 15.72 -14.93
C GLY A 48 -16.60 15.16 -15.59
N VAL A 49 -15.51 14.93 -14.83
CA VAL A 49 -14.29 14.31 -15.37
C VAL A 49 -14.54 12.84 -15.66
N ALA A 50 -14.25 12.38 -16.88
CA ALA A 50 -14.43 10.98 -17.26
C ALA A 50 -13.39 10.07 -16.55
N TYR A 51 -13.77 8.83 -16.22
CA TYR A 51 -12.85 7.86 -15.59
C TYR A 51 -11.60 7.56 -16.42
N GLY A 52 -11.68 7.66 -17.76
CA GLY A 52 -10.50 7.49 -18.62
C GLY A 52 -9.57 8.69 -18.69
N HIS A 53 -9.97 9.84 -18.15
CA HIS A 53 -9.21 11.08 -18.26
C HIS A 53 -7.97 11.06 -17.36
N VAL A 54 -6.99 11.91 -17.67
CA VAL A 54 -5.77 12.09 -16.87
C VAL A 54 -6.06 12.49 -15.42
N PHE A 55 -7.07 13.34 -15.21
CA PHE A 55 -7.58 13.73 -13.89
C PHE A 55 -8.71 12.82 -13.37
N GLY A 56 -9.04 11.77 -14.12
CA GLY A 56 -9.94 10.73 -13.64
C GLY A 56 -9.22 9.78 -12.70
N HIS A 57 -9.99 8.94 -12.01
CA HIS A 57 -9.45 8.00 -11.05
C HIS A 57 -8.34 7.12 -11.65
N ARG A 58 -7.23 6.92 -10.91
CA ARG A 58 -6.01 6.18 -11.33
C ARG A 58 -5.16 6.82 -12.43
N GLY A 59 -5.31 8.13 -12.60
CA GLY A 59 -4.49 8.95 -13.47
C GLY A 59 -3.31 9.60 -12.75
N PHE A 60 -3.28 10.93 -12.78
CA PHE A 60 -2.19 11.75 -12.23
C PHE A 60 -1.81 11.40 -10.78
N THR A 61 -2.80 11.29 -9.90
CA THR A 61 -2.68 11.04 -8.46
C THR A 61 -2.05 9.69 -8.13
N HIS A 62 -2.07 8.73 -9.06
CA HIS A 62 -1.50 7.39 -8.88
C HIS A 62 -0.19 7.19 -9.67
N SER A 63 0.33 8.26 -10.29
CA SER A 63 1.59 8.23 -11.04
C SER A 63 2.81 8.13 -10.13
N LEU A 64 3.92 7.63 -10.68
CA LEU A 64 5.20 7.63 -9.96
C LEU A 64 5.67 9.06 -9.68
N LEU A 65 5.44 9.99 -10.61
CA LEU A 65 5.79 11.40 -10.39
C LEU A 65 5.09 11.97 -9.15
N PHE A 66 3.78 11.71 -8.99
CA PHE A 66 3.04 12.14 -7.80
C PHE A 66 3.57 11.48 -6.52
N ALA A 67 3.87 10.18 -6.59
CA ALA A 67 4.42 9.42 -5.47
C ALA A 67 5.80 9.93 -5.02
N PHE A 68 6.62 10.51 -5.90
CA PHE A 68 7.89 11.14 -5.54
C PHE A 68 7.73 12.60 -5.11
N ALA A 69 6.91 13.39 -5.82
CA ALA A 69 6.76 14.82 -5.58
C ALA A 69 6.15 15.13 -4.20
N LEU A 70 5.11 14.38 -3.80
CA LEU A 70 4.40 14.65 -2.55
C LEU A 70 5.25 14.39 -1.29
N PRO A 71 5.98 13.26 -1.16
CA PRO A 71 6.93 13.06 -0.07
C PRO A 71 8.06 14.08 -0.07
N THR A 72 8.60 14.45 -1.24
CA THR A 72 9.65 15.49 -1.34
C THR A 72 9.17 16.83 -0.78
N LEU A 73 7.92 17.22 -1.05
CA LEU A 73 7.34 18.40 -0.44
C LEU A 73 7.10 18.22 1.08
N ALA A 74 6.66 17.03 1.49
CA ALA A 74 6.38 16.73 2.89
C ALA A 74 7.64 16.75 3.79
N MET A 75 8.83 16.54 3.22
CA MET A 75 10.11 16.66 3.95
C MET A 75 10.29 18.04 4.61
N LEU A 76 9.73 19.11 4.04
CA LEU A 76 9.78 20.45 4.61
C LEU A 76 9.11 20.52 6.00
N PHE A 77 8.22 19.58 6.30
CA PHE A 77 7.49 19.48 7.57
C PHE A 77 8.08 18.42 8.52
N HIS A 78 9.31 17.96 8.29
CA HIS A 78 9.89 16.86 9.06
C HIS A 78 9.95 17.13 10.57
N ARG A 79 10.16 18.40 10.98
CA ARG A 79 10.18 18.81 12.39
C ARG A 79 8.80 18.65 13.04
N GLN A 80 7.73 18.97 12.33
CA GLN A 80 6.35 18.84 12.78
C GLN A 80 5.94 17.37 12.89
N LEU A 81 6.44 16.54 11.96
CA LEU A 81 6.28 15.09 11.93
C LEU A 81 7.18 14.35 12.92
N LYS A 82 8.09 15.07 13.59
CA LYS A 82 9.01 14.57 14.64
C LYS A 82 9.98 13.48 14.17
N ALA A 83 10.37 13.51 12.90
CA ALA A 83 11.32 12.55 12.32
C ALA A 83 12.37 13.25 11.44
N SER A 84 13.40 12.50 11.04
CA SER A 84 14.38 13.01 10.08
C SER A 84 13.72 13.22 8.71
N ALA A 85 14.27 14.11 7.87
CA ALA A 85 13.73 14.35 6.54
C ALA A 85 13.78 13.07 5.68
N ALA A 86 14.84 12.27 5.81
CA ALA A 86 14.99 10.99 5.12
C ALA A 86 13.92 9.99 5.55
N THR A 87 13.70 9.82 6.86
CA THR A 87 12.66 8.91 7.39
C THR A 87 11.26 9.33 6.93
N VAL A 88 10.95 10.63 6.95
CA VAL A 88 9.67 11.16 6.45
C VAL A 88 9.51 10.85 4.97
N TRP A 89 10.53 11.17 4.16
CA TRP A 89 10.48 10.94 2.72
C TRP A 89 10.28 9.45 2.38
N SER A 90 11.12 8.59 2.94
CA SER A 90 11.12 7.15 2.69
C SER A 90 9.80 6.51 3.11
N PHE A 91 9.28 6.84 4.30
CA PHE A 91 8.02 6.29 4.79
C PHE A 91 6.82 6.73 3.94
N LEU A 92 6.73 8.02 3.60
CA LEU A 92 5.63 8.54 2.79
C LEU A 92 5.69 8.07 1.33
N LEU A 93 6.91 7.94 0.77
CA LEU A 93 7.13 7.38 -0.57
C LEU A 93 6.63 5.94 -0.63
N VAL A 94 7.05 5.09 0.32
CA VAL A 94 6.60 3.69 0.38
C VAL A 94 5.08 3.62 0.54
N SER A 95 4.49 4.50 1.36
CA SER A 95 3.04 4.57 1.56
C SER A 95 2.31 4.85 0.23
N LEU A 96 2.74 5.86 -0.55
CA LEU A 96 2.14 6.20 -1.84
C LEU A 96 2.41 5.18 -2.95
N LEU A 97 3.63 4.65 -3.01
CA LEU A 97 3.95 3.60 -3.98
C LEU A 97 3.12 2.34 -3.70
N SER A 98 2.90 2.00 -2.43
CA SER A 98 2.04 0.88 -2.05
C SER A 98 0.60 1.09 -2.49
N HIS A 99 0.09 2.32 -2.43
CA HIS A 99 -1.24 2.67 -2.92
C HIS A 99 -1.41 2.31 -4.39
N SER A 100 -0.52 2.89 -5.20
CA SER A 100 -0.49 2.72 -6.65
C SER A 100 -0.28 1.25 -7.05
N LEU A 101 0.57 0.54 -6.31
CA LEU A 101 0.81 -0.89 -6.52
C LEU A 101 -0.43 -1.73 -6.21
N LEU A 102 -1.06 -1.54 -5.04
CA LEU A 102 -2.28 -2.26 -4.65
C LEU A 102 -3.40 -2.06 -5.68
N ASP A 103 -3.50 -0.87 -6.25
CA ASP A 103 -4.45 -0.58 -7.31
C ASP A 103 -4.22 -1.39 -8.59
N SER A 104 -2.96 -1.60 -8.97
CA SER A 104 -2.58 -2.41 -10.13
C SER A 104 -2.86 -3.91 -9.94
N LEU A 105 -2.98 -4.37 -8.69
CA LEU A 105 -3.28 -5.77 -8.32
C LEU A 105 -4.79 -6.08 -8.31
N THR A 106 -5.63 -5.10 -8.64
CA THR A 106 -7.08 -5.30 -8.65
C THR A 106 -7.56 -5.98 -9.93
N THR A 107 -8.55 -6.84 -9.80
CA THR A 107 -9.23 -7.59 -10.89
C THR A 107 -10.13 -6.72 -11.78
N GLY A 108 -10.09 -5.40 -11.68
CA GLY A 108 -10.96 -4.53 -12.47
C GLY A 108 -10.68 -3.04 -12.34
N GLY A 109 -11.49 -2.26 -13.06
CA GLY A 109 -11.30 -0.82 -13.26
C GLY A 109 -10.47 -0.52 -14.51
N LYS A 110 -9.93 0.69 -14.58
CA LYS A 110 -8.85 1.04 -15.52
C LYS A 110 -7.54 0.89 -14.75
N GLY A 111 -6.48 0.33 -15.36
CA GLY A 111 -5.19 0.16 -14.70
C GLY A 111 -4.60 1.49 -14.21
N VAL A 112 -3.36 1.49 -13.75
CA VAL A 112 -2.73 2.65 -13.10
C VAL A 112 -1.84 3.42 -14.06
N GLY A 113 -1.97 4.74 -14.08
CA GLY A 113 -1.17 5.65 -14.91
C GLY A 113 0.24 5.92 -14.39
N TRP A 114 1.07 4.90 -14.17
CA TRP A 114 2.40 5.04 -13.56
C TRP A 114 3.32 6.03 -14.27
N LEU A 115 3.31 6.02 -15.61
CA LEU A 115 4.24 6.77 -16.44
C LEU A 115 3.73 8.17 -16.83
N TRP A 116 2.64 8.64 -16.24
CA TRP A 116 2.19 10.01 -16.45
C TRP A 116 3.24 11.00 -15.89
N PRO A 117 3.55 12.13 -16.58
CA PRO A 117 2.93 12.68 -17.79
C PRO A 117 3.52 12.21 -19.12
N TRP A 118 4.51 11.31 -19.11
CA TRP A 118 5.19 10.87 -20.32
C TRP A 118 4.37 9.89 -21.17
N ARG A 119 3.52 9.06 -20.55
CA ARG A 119 2.58 8.18 -21.23
C ARG A 119 1.25 8.12 -20.50
N ASP A 120 0.16 8.05 -21.28
CA ASP A 120 -1.20 7.90 -20.76
C ASP A 120 -1.63 6.44 -20.54
N GLU A 121 -0.72 5.50 -20.82
CA GLU A 121 -0.96 4.06 -20.66
C GLU A 121 -1.32 3.69 -19.21
N ARG A 122 -2.24 2.72 -19.08
CA ARG A 122 -2.76 2.24 -17.79
C ARG A 122 -2.30 0.82 -17.55
N PHE A 123 -1.52 0.61 -16.51
CA PHE A 123 -0.86 -0.66 -16.21
C PHE A 123 -1.61 -1.45 -15.15
N PHE A 124 -1.79 -2.74 -15.39
CA PHE A 124 -2.12 -3.70 -14.35
C PHE A 124 -0.89 -4.53 -14.03
N ALA A 125 -0.80 -5.01 -12.80
CA ALA A 125 0.14 -6.06 -12.47
C ALA A 125 -0.25 -7.35 -13.21
N PRO A 126 0.71 -8.27 -13.47
CA PRO A 126 0.41 -9.52 -14.14
C PRO A 126 -0.50 -10.44 -13.29
N TRP A 127 -0.48 -10.26 -11.97
CA TRP A 127 -1.26 -11.01 -10.99
C TRP A 127 -2.30 -10.10 -10.32
N GLN A 128 -3.54 -10.16 -10.80
CA GLN A 128 -4.65 -9.38 -10.26
C GLN A 128 -5.43 -10.22 -9.26
N VAL A 129 -5.03 -10.17 -7.99
CA VAL A 129 -5.57 -11.04 -6.93
C VAL A 129 -6.58 -10.33 -6.03
N ILE A 130 -6.60 -9.00 -6.03
CA ILE A 130 -7.51 -8.20 -5.19
C ILE A 130 -8.82 -7.97 -5.93
N ARG A 131 -9.95 -8.26 -5.29
CA ARG A 131 -11.26 -8.02 -5.92
C ARG A 131 -11.55 -6.52 -5.95
N VAL A 132 -12.00 -6.03 -7.09
CA VAL A 132 -12.25 -4.59 -7.26
C VAL A 132 -13.44 -4.13 -6.40
N ALA A 133 -13.17 -3.15 -5.55
CA ALA A 133 -14.17 -2.50 -4.71
C ALA A 133 -15.23 -1.77 -5.55
N PRO A 134 -16.53 -1.90 -5.22
CA PRO A 134 -17.57 -1.10 -5.82
C PRO A 134 -17.54 0.34 -5.27
N PHE A 135 -17.85 1.33 -6.11
CA PHE A 135 -17.96 2.73 -5.68
C PHE A 135 -19.18 3.01 -4.79
N LYS A 136 -20.20 2.15 -4.83
CA LYS A 136 -21.46 2.32 -4.08
C LYS A 136 -21.41 1.51 -2.79
N LEU A 137 -21.68 2.17 -1.65
CA LEU A 137 -21.62 1.53 -0.33
C LEU A 137 -22.62 0.37 -0.19
N GLU A 138 -23.82 0.49 -0.79
CA GLU A 138 -24.85 -0.55 -0.78
C GLU A 138 -24.37 -1.89 -1.36
N ALA A 139 -23.43 -1.85 -2.32
CA ALA A 139 -22.89 -3.06 -2.94
C ALA A 139 -22.03 -3.89 -1.95
N TYR A 140 -21.59 -3.30 -0.84
CA TYR A 140 -20.87 -4.03 0.21
C TYR A 140 -21.77 -4.98 1.02
N LEU A 141 -23.09 -4.79 0.99
CA LEU A 141 -24.06 -5.67 1.65
C LEU A 141 -24.41 -6.93 0.82
N THR A 142 -23.72 -7.12 -0.31
CA THR A 142 -23.93 -8.25 -1.22
C THR A 142 -22.77 -9.24 -1.15
N ALA A 143 -22.97 -10.45 -1.69
CA ALA A 143 -21.89 -11.45 -1.82
C ALA A 143 -20.64 -10.92 -2.57
N ARG A 144 -20.83 -9.95 -3.48
CA ARG A 144 -19.72 -9.28 -4.16
C ARG A 144 -18.90 -8.42 -3.19
N GLY A 145 -19.58 -7.71 -2.28
CA GLY A 145 -18.96 -6.91 -1.24
C GLY A 145 -18.14 -7.73 -0.27
N GLU A 146 -18.72 -8.84 0.19
CA GLU A 146 -18.04 -9.83 1.03
C GLU A 146 -16.76 -10.37 0.36
N ALA A 147 -16.85 -10.76 -0.92
CA ALA A 147 -15.69 -11.23 -1.67
C ALA A 147 -14.57 -10.18 -1.79
N VAL A 148 -14.91 -8.88 -1.83
CA VAL A 148 -13.93 -7.78 -1.77
C VAL A 148 -13.23 -7.75 -0.43
N ILE A 149 -14.00 -7.69 0.67
CA ILE A 149 -13.46 -7.63 2.03
C ILE A 149 -12.56 -8.85 2.29
N LEU A 150 -13.03 -10.06 1.96
CA LEU A 150 -12.24 -11.27 2.11
C LEU A 150 -10.95 -11.24 1.29
N SER A 151 -11.00 -10.77 0.04
CA SER A 151 -9.79 -10.68 -0.79
C SER A 151 -8.77 -9.68 -0.23
N GLU A 152 -9.24 -8.55 0.33
CA GLU A 152 -8.37 -7.54 0.92
C GLU A 152 -7.76 -8.01 2.23
N LEU A 153 -8.59 -8.60 3.12
CA LEU A 153 -8.12 -9.23 4.34
C LEU A 153 -7.06 -10.28 4.03
N TYR A 154 -7.34 -11.10 3.02
CA TYR A 154 -6.50 -12.21 2.65
C TYR A 154 -5.17 -11.77 2.05
N TRP A 155 -5.21 -10.94 1.01
CA TRP A 155 -4.01 -10.58 0.26
C TRP A 155 -3.23 -9.45 0.90
N VAL A 156 -3.85 -8.50 1.62
CA VAL A 156 -3.16 -7.31 2.11
C VAL A 156 -2.98 -7.36 3.62
N TRP A 157 -4.05 -7.53 4.38
CA TRP A 157 -4.01 -7.41 5.84
C TRP A 157 -3.30 -8.58 6.53
N LEU A 158 -3.54 -9.83 6.10
CA LEU A 158 -2.89 -11.00 6.69
C LEU A 158 -1.36 -10.95 6.52
N PRO A 159 -0.80 -10.74 5.31
CA PRO A 159 0.65 -10.58 5.17
C PRO A 159 1.19 -9.39 5.95
N GLY A 160 0.48 -8.25 5.96
CA GLY A 160 0.87 -7.07 6.73
C GLY A 160 0.95 -7.34 8.24
N GLY A 161 -0.05 -8.01 8.81
CA GLY A 161 -0.05 -8.39 10.23
C GLY A 161 1.05 -9.40 10.57
N CYS A 162 1.41 -10.29 9.65
CA CYS A 162 2.55 -11.20 9.83
C CYS A 162 3.90 -10.45 9.84
N ILE A 163 4.05 -9.34 9.11
CA ILE A 163 5.24 -8.47 9.21
C ILE A 163 5.31 -7.86 10.60
N ASP A 164 4.20 -7.26 11.06
CA ASP A 164 4.12 -6.59 12.35
C ASP A 164 4.55 -7.54 13.49
N ALA A 165 3.94 -8.73 13.54
CA ALA A 165 4.30 -9.78 14.49
C ALA A 165 5.75 -10.32 14.30
N GLY A 166 6.25 -10.32 13.06
CA GLY A 166 7.60 -10.76 12.73
C GLY A 166 8.68 -9.76 13.13
N VAL A 167 8.42 -8.45 13.04
CA VAL A 167 9.36 -7.39 13.45
C VAL A 167 9.42 -7.28 14.98
N ASP A 168 8.28 -7.41 15.67
CA ASP A 168 8.26 -7.60 17.13
C ASP A 168 8.96 -8.92 17.53
N GLY A 169 8.78 -9.96 16.71
CA GLY A 169 9.39 -11.27 16.86
C GLY A 169 10.87 -11.33 16.47
N MET A 170 11.48 -10.30 15.88
CA MET A 170 12.94 -10.27 15.62
C MET A 170 13.77 -10.04 16.89
N ALA A 171 13.10 -10.00 18.07
CA ALA A 171 13.70 -10.27 19.37
C ALA A 171 13.71 -11.78 19.75
N GLY A 172 13.21 -12.72 18.92
CA GLY A 172 13.22 -14.14 19.30
C GLY A 172 12.66 -15.23 18.35
N VAL A 173 12.13 -14.98 17.15
CA VAL A 173 11.49 -16.02 16.32
C VAL A 173 11.99 -16.02 14.88
N GLY A 174 12.58 -17.16 14.46
CA GLY A 174 13.17 -17.35 13.15
C GLY A 174 12.17 -17.39 11.99
N LYS A 175 12.67 -17.07 10.79
CA LYS A 175 11.95 -17.02 9.49
C LYS A 175 11.01 -18.21 9.19
N GLY A 176 11.21 -19.37 9.82
CA GLY A 176 10.37 -20.56 9.63
C GLY A 176 8.98 -20.48 10.29
N ALA A 177 8.79 -19.69 11.35
CA ALA A 177 7.51 -19.68 12.07
C ALA A 177 6.38 -18.97 11.31
N VAL A 178 6.71 -17.92 10.56
CA VAL A 178 5.74 -17.14 9.76
C VAL A 178 5.21 -17.96 8.59
N VAL A 179 6.08 -18.74 7.92
CA VAL A 179 5.71 -19.62 6.81
C VAL A 179 4.78 -20.75 7.29
N VAL A 180 5.13 -21.39 8.40
CA VAL A 180 4.32 -22.47 9.00
C VAL A 180 2.96 -21.95 9.51
N GLY A 181 2.89 -20.70 9.97
CA GLY A 181 1.65 -20.04 10.37
C GLY A 181 0.72 -19.76 9.18
N LEU A 182 1.26 -19.25 8.06
CA LEU A 182 0.49 -19.00 6.83
C LEU A 182 -0.04 -20.31 6.22
N GLU A 183 0.78 -21.36 6.19
CA GLU A 183 0.39 -22.67 5.66
C GLU A 183 -0.79 -23.29 6.45
N ARG A 184 -0.79 -23.12 7.77
CA ARG A 184 -1.89 -23.59 8.63
C ARG A 184 -3.19 -22.81 8.45
N VAL A 185 -3.10 -21.50 8.17
CA VAL A 185 -4.27 -20.63 8.09
C VAL A 185 -4.92 -20.66 6.70
N VAL A 186 -4.16 -20.95 5.64
CA VAL A 186 -4.69 -20.81 4.27
C VAL A 186 -4.41 -21.95 3.29
N GLY A 187 -3.66 -22.97 3.71
CA GLY A 187 -3.32 -24.10 2.85
C GLY A 187 -2.20 -23.80 1.85
N ASN A 188 -1.50 -24.88 1.46
CA ASN A 188 -0.18 -24.80 0.82
C ASN A 188 -0.17 -24.09 -0.55
N SER A 189 -1.16 -24.31 -1.41
CA SER A 189 -1.16 -23.71 -2.77
C SER A 189 -1.34 -22.19 -2.72
N VAL A 190 -2.10 -21.70 -1.73
CA VAL A 190 -2.38 -20.27 -1.58
C VAL A 190 -1.24 -19.59 -0.83
N ALA A 191 -0.68 -20.23 0.20
CA ALA A 191 0.55 -19.77 0.86
C ALA A 191 1.70 -19.63 -0.15
N GLU A 192 1.85 -20.57 -1.08
CA GLU A 192 2.86 -20.50 -2.13
C GLU A 192 2.63 -19.31 -3.09
N GLN A 193 1.37 -19.00 -3.45
CA GLN A 193 1.05 -17.81 -4.23
C GLN A 193 1.28 -16.51 -3.44
N GLN A 194 0.92 -16.46 -2.15
CA GLN A 194 1.22 -15.30 -1.30
C GLN A 194 2.72 -15.06 -1.19
N ILE A 195 3.50 -16.11 -0.95
CA ILE A 195 4.96 -16.03 -0.89
C ILE A 195 5.51 -15.55 -2.23
N LYS A 196 5.11 -16.12 -3.37
CA LYS A 196 5.60 -15.66 -4.70
C LYS A 196 5.22 -14.21 -5.00
N THR A 197 4.04 -13.76 -4.56
CA THR A 197 3.54 -12.41 -4.82
C THR A 197 4.23 -11.37 -3.94
N TRP A 198 4.32 -11.65 -2.64
CA TRP A 198 4.72 -10.69 -1.63
C TRP A 198 6.22 -10.71 -1.33
N THR A 199 6.89 -11.85 -1.40
CA THR A 199 8.33 -11.95 -1.07
C THR A 199 9.20 -10.95 -1.85
N PRO A 200 9.05 -10.76 -3.17
CA PRO A 200 9.85 -9.77 -3.91
C PRO A 200 9.55 -8.32 -3.48
N ILE A 201 8.27 -7.99 -3.27
CA ILE A 201 7.82 -6.67 -2.83
C ILE A 201 8.35 -6.38 -1.43
N PHE A 202 8.26 -7.36 -0.53
CA PHE A 202 8.70 -7.27 0.85
C PHE A 202 10.21 -7.10 0.96
N TRP A 203 11.01 -7.87 0.21
CA TRP A 203 12.46 -7.71 0.20
C TRP A 203 12.88 -6.35 -0.38
N ALA A 204 12.19 -5.85 -1.41
CA ALA A 204 12.44 -4.51 -1.94
C ALA A 204 12.16 -3.42 -0.90
N LEU A 205 11.01 -3.50 -0.20
CA LEU A 205 10.64 -2.53 0.83
C LEU A 205 11.55 -2.59 2.07
N ALA A 206 11.88 -3.80 2.56
CA ALA A 206 12.76 -3.99 3.71
C ALA A 206 14.21 -3.54 3.42
N ALA A 207 14.72 -3.77 2.21
CA ALA A 207 16.05 -3.32 1.79
C ALA A 207 16.18 -1.78 1.79
N MET A 208 15.11 -1.04 1.47
CA MET A 208 15.12 0.42 1.50
C MET A 208 15.39 0.96 2.91
N PHE A 209 14.75 0.39 3.94
CA PHE A 209 14.90 0.85 5.33
C PHE A 209 16.12 0.26 6.06
N CYS A 210 16.62 -0.90 5.64
CA CYS A 210 17.80 -1.50 6.25
C CYS A 210 19.12 -0.86 5.79
N SER A 211 19.09 -0.03 4.74
CA SER A 211 20.27 0.69 4.21
C SER A 211 20.69 1.94 5.02
N GLU A 212 19.81 2.48 5.88
CA GLU A 212 20.13 3.65 6.73
C GLU A 212 21.04 3.34 7.94
N ARG A 213 21.55 2.10 8.09
CA ARG A 213 22.55 1.74 9.12
C ARG A 213 24.02 1.94 8.70
N TRP A 214 24.30 2.62 7.59
CA TRP A 214 25.67 2.82 7.09
C TRP A 214 26.07 4.29 6.90
N VAL A 215 25.87 5.16 7.88
CA VAL A 215 26.77 6.30 8.16
C VAL A 215 26.69 6.64 9.66
N SER A 216 27.48 5.96 10.47
CA SER A 216 27.98 6.46 11.75
C SER A 216 29.27 5.73 12.10
#